data_AF-A0A3B8QTB5-F1
#
_entry.id   AF-A0A3B8QTB5-F1
#
_cell.length_a   1.000
_cell.length_b   1.000
_cell.length_c   1.000
_cell.angle_alpha   90.00
_cell.angle_beta   90.00
_cell.angle_gamma   90.00
#
_symmetry.space_group_name_H-M   'P 1'
#
loop_
_entity.id
_entity.type
_entity.pdbx_description
1 polymer ?
#
loop_
_entity_poly.entity_id
_entity_poly.type
_entity_poly.pdbx_seq_one_letter_code
_entity_poly.pdbx_strand_id
1 'polypeptide(L)'
;MKRIVQTLVALALVFLLVQASWYSYLFKGVYATYLRGHVTSNIFDGESFEQGAVSAPNPQPWPTALDMNYAPSDALQSLLSEMETGAFLVFVNDTLRYEDYDNKVSPDSKTNSFSMAKSIVTMLVQVAIQDGKLPGWDAKAINYLPELHGPGAASLTLGHLSSMTADLDWEEDYYNPFGVTAKAYYGKDLRATVTACAVGDQVGKRYEYQSGATALLGFCLEAATGMKVHDYASAKLWGPMGATSDAFWHLDDSGNALTYCCFNATARDYGRLGKLLLQHGHWNGEVLVDSMFLYTASTPGLEAFYGYSFWLGSVGAPEGELWESDVNYVAYCGHLGQWIVAIPDRKMILVRTGHQEGKGDRENGLPSSFVQTVTEYIQRDFSSRMAAEGEELESDMSSASANPVGESDALPVDTSR
;
A
#
# COMPACT_ATOMS: atom_id res chain seq x y z
N MET A 1 -42.87 -17.65 -31.14
CA MET A 1 -42.68 -16.20 -31.36
C MET A 1 -43.26 -15.33 -30.25
N LYS A 2 -44.57 -15.36 -29.95
CA LYS A 2 -45.20 -14.52 -28.89
C LYS A 2 -44.56 -14.65 -27.49
N ARG A 3 -44.27 -15.89 -27.04
CA ARG A 3 -43.58 -16.12 -25.75
C ARG A 3 -42.16 -15.55 -25.69
N ILE A 4 -41.40 -15.68 -26.78
CA ILE A 4 -40.03 -15.13 -26.88
C ILE A 4 -40.08 -13.60 -26.79
N VAL A 5 -40.99 -12.96 -27.53
CA VAL A 5 -41.17 -11.49 -27.47
C VAL A 5 -41.56 -11.04 -26.07
N GLN A 6 -42.48 -11.75 -25.40
CA GLN A 6 -42.88 -11.44 -24.02
C GLN A 6 -41.71 -11.57 -23.04
N THR A 7 -40.88 -12.61 -23.17
CA THR A 7 -39.67 -12.77 -22.36
C THR A 7 -38.67 -11.64 -22.61
N LEU A 8 -38.42 -11.27 -23.86
CA LEU A 8 -37.51 -10.17 -24.20
C LEU A 8 -38.01 -8.83 -23.66
N VAL A 9 -39.31 -8.55 -23.74
CA VAL A 9 -39.90 -7.34 -23.16
C VAL A 9 -39.78 -7.34 -21.65
N ALA A 10 -40.04 -8.47 -20.98
CA ALA A 10 -39.88 -8.58 -19.53
C ALA A 10 -38.42 -8.36 -19.10
N LEU A 11 -37.46 -8.94 -19.81
CA LEU A 11 -36.03 -8.72 -19.55
C LEU A 11 -35.62 -7.26 -19.79
N ALA A 12 -36.12 -6.62 -20.84
CA ALA A 12 -35.88 -5.21 -21.10
C ALA A 12 -36.46 -4.30 -20.01
N LEU A 13 -37.66 -4.64 -19.50
CA LEU A 13 -38.26 -3.91 -18.38
C LEU A 13 -37.46 -4.08 -17.10
N VAL A 14 -37.04 -5.30 -16.76
CA VAL A 14 -36.16 -5.55 -15.60
C VAL A 14 -34.85 -4.78 -15.76
N PHE A 15 -34.24 -4.82 -16.94
CA PHE A 15 -33.03 -4.05 -17.24
C PHE A 15 -33.23 -2.55 -17.00
N LEU A 16 -34.30 -1.96 -17.54
CA LEU A 16 -34.62 -0.55 -17.34
C LEU A 16 -34.89 -0.21 -15.87
N LEU A 17 -35.57 -1.09 -15.13
CA LEU A 17 -35.81 -0.90 -13.69
C LEU A 17 -34.51 -0.93 -12.89
N VAL A 18 -33.60 -1.87 -13.17
CA VAL A 18 -32.29 -1.93 -12.49
C VAL A 18 -31.47 -0.69 -12.85
N GLN A 19 -31.45 -0.27 -14.12
CA GLN A 19 -30.76 0.95 -14.58
C GLN A 19 -31.29 2.23 -13.91
N ALA A 20 -32.61 2.31 -13.67
CA ALA A 20 -33.23 3.44 -12.99
C ALA A 20 -33.12 3.36 -11.46
N SER A 21 -32.67 2.23 -10.92
CA SER A 21 -32.57 1.99 -9.48
C SER A 21 -31.19 2.31 -8.92
N TRP A 22 -31.08 2.21 -7.60
CA TRP A 22 -29.83 2.30 -6.87
C TRP A 22 -28.84 1.15 -7.18
N TYR A 23 -29.27 0.13 -7.92
CA TYR A 23 -28.48 -1.02 -8.36
C TYR A 23 -27.89 -0.90 -9.79
N SER A 24 -27.96 0.27 -10.41
CA SER A 24 -27.41 0.46 -11.77
C SER A 24 -25.91 0.14 -11.90
N TYR A 25 -25.16 0.21 -10.80
CA TYR A 25 -23.75 -0.17 -10.73
C TYR A 25 -23.49 -1.65 -11.01
N LEU A 26 -24.49 -2.53 -10.85
CA LEU A 26 -24.37 -3.97 -11.14
C LEU A 26 -23.94 -4.22 -12.59
N PHE A 27 -24.34 -3.36 -13.54
CA PHE A 27 -23.94 -3.50 -14.94
C PHE A 27 -22.44 -3.24 -15.13
N LYS A 28 -21.91 -2.19 -14.48
CA LYS A 28 -20.47 -1.91 -14.49
C LYS A 28 -19.71 -3.03 -13.79
N GLY A 29 -20.22 -3.53 -12.66
CA GLY A 29 -19.67 -4.70 -11.98
C GLY A 29 -19.57 -5.92 -12.89
N VAL A 30 -20.68 -6.33 -13.52
CA VAL A 30 -20.71 -7.48 -14.44
C VAL A 30 -19.77 -7.29 -15.64
N TYR A 31 -19.71 -6.08 -16.21
CA TYR A 31 -18.82 -5.75 -17.31
C TYR A 31 -17.34 -5.81 -16.89
N ALA A 32 -16.99 -5.22 -15.75
CA ALA A 32 -15.62 -5.09 -15.27
C ALA A 32 -15.06 -6.41 -14.72
N THR A 33 -15.92 -7.35 -14.28
CA THR A 33 -15.52 -8.65 -13.73
C THR A 33 -15.86 -9.81 -14.66
N TYR A 34 -17.11 -10.29 -14.64
CA TYR A 34 -17.52 -11.55 -15.27
C TYR A 34 -17.33 -11.55 -16.79
N LEU A 35 -17.65 -10.44 -17.47
CA LEU A 35 -17.47 -10.33 -18.93
C LEU A 35 -16.00 -10.20 -19.35
N ARG A 36 -15.09 -10.00 -18.38
CA ARG A 36 -13.63 -10.03 -18.56
C ARG A 36 -13.00 -11.33 -18.04
N GLY A 37 -13.80 -12.31 -17.62
CA GLY A 37 -13.33 -13.62 -17.18
C GLY A 37 -12.90 -13.68 -15.71
N HIS A 38 -13.26 -12.67 -14.90
CA HIS A 38 -12.96 -12.63 -13.48
C HIS A 38 -14.21 -12.85 -12.62
N VAL A 39 -14.02 -13.46 -11.44
CA VAL A 39 -15.11 -13.67 -10.47
C VAL A 39 -15.27 -12.52 -9.47
N THR A 40 -14.28 -11.62 -9.41
CA THR A 40 -14.22 -10.42 -8.57
C THR A 40 -13.30 -9.36 -9.23
N SER A 41 -13.03 -8.24 -8.55
CA SER A 41 -11.99 -7.27 -8.92
C SER A 41 -10.62 -7.94 -9.11
N ASN A 42 -9.72 -7.36 -9.90
CA ASN A 42 -8.43 -7.98 -10.20
C ASN A 42 -7.32 -6.92 -10.31
N ILE A 43 -6.05 -7.32 -10.28
CA ILE A 43 -4.95 -6.35 -10.24
C ILE A 43 -4.79 -5.48 -11.50
N PHE A 44 -5.51 -5.76 -12.58
CA PHE A 44 -5.50 -5.01 -13.85
C PHE A 44 -6.85 -4.34 -14.17
N ASP A 45 -7.79 -4.31 -13.22
CA ASP A 45 -9.13 -3.78 -13.47
C ASP A 45 -9.19 -2.28 -13.74
N GLY A 46 -8.10 -1.53 -13.56
CA GLY A 46 -7.98 -0.11 -13.91
C GLY A 46 -8.33 0.22 -15.37
N GLU A 47 -8.27 -0.73 -16.29
CA GLU A 47 -8.78 -0.57 -17.66
C GLU A 47 -10.30 -0.37 -17.76
N SER A 48 -11.04 -0.66 -16.69
CA SER A 48 -12.49 -0.52 -16.61
C SER A 48 -12.93 0.77 -15.91
N PHE A 49 -11.97 1.62 -15.53
CA PHE A 49 -12.19 2.85 -14.78
C PHE A 49 -11.59 4.06 -15.50
N GLU A 50 -12.18 5.22 -15.26
CA GLU A 50 -11.47 6.48 -15.50
C GLU A 50 -10.26 6.56 -14.55
N GLN A 51 -9.20 7.23 -14.99
CA GLN A 51 -7.92 7.23 -14.29
C GLN A 51 -7.48 8.67 -13.98
N GLY A 52 -7.27 8.95 -12.70
CA GLY A 52 -6.62 10.15 -12.22
C GLY A 52 -5.12 9.94 -12.20
N ALA A 53 -4.39 10.58 -13.11
CA ALA A 53 -2.94 10.41 -13.22
C ALA A 53 -2.21 10.90 -11.95
N VAL A 54 -1.18 10.16 -11.55
CA VAL A 54 -0.26 10.54 -10.48
C VAL A 54 1.14 10.60 -11.06
N SER A 55 1.59 11.80 -11.38
CA SER A 55 2.83 12.02 -12.14
C SER A 55 4.09 11.80 -11.29
N ALA A 56 5.12 11.26 -11.94
CA ALA A 56 6.46 11.03 -11.41
C ALA A 56 7.50 11.90 -12.15
N PRO A 57 7.48 13.24 -11.98
CA PRO A 57 8.26 14.15 -12.81
C PRO A 57 9.77 14.10 -12.58
N ASN A 58 10.23 13.59 -11.43
CA ASN A 58 11.63 13.60 -11.02
C ASN A 58 12.10 12.17 -10.67
N PRO A 59 12.15 11.25 -11.64
CA PRO A 59 12.45 9.86 -11.38
C PRO A 59 13.87 9.68 -10.83
N GLN A 60 13.98 8.99 -9.70
CA GLN A 60 15.26 8.67 -9.06
C GLN A 60 15.49 7.17 -9.15
N PRO A 61 16.45 6.67 -9.95
CA PRO A 61 16.75 5.24 -10.00
C PRO A 61 17.01 4.66 -8.62
N TRP A 62 16.47 3.46 -8.36
CA TRP A 62 16.74 2.75 -7.10
C TRP A 62 17.95 1.83 -7.29
N PRO A 63 18.98 1.87 -6.41
CA PRO A 63 20.03 0.88 -6.38
C PRO A 63 19.54 -0.57 -6.52
N THR A 64 20.22 -1.36 -7.35
CA THR A 64 19.92 -2.78 -7.59
C THR A 64 21.21 -3.59 -7.52
N ALA A 65 21.20 -4.67 -6.75
CA ALA A 65 22.27 -5.64 -6.63
C ALA A 65 21.62 -7.01 -6.36
N LEU A 66 21.14 -7.65 -7.43
CA LEU A 66 20.39 -8.89 -7.35
C LEU A 66 21.28 -10.04 -6.89
N ASP A 67 20.79 -10.80 -5.92
CA ASP A 67 21.47 -11.97 -5.36
C ASP A 67 20.43 -13.05 -5.00
N MET A 68 20.66 -14.26 -5.52
CA MET A 68 19.80 -15.42 -5.28
C MET A 68 19.79 -15.88 -3.82
N ASN A 69 20.72 -15.42 -2.98
CA ASN A 69 20.64 -15.63 -1.53
C ASN A 69 19.41 -14.97 -0.90
N TYR A 70 18.80 -13.97 -1.57
CA TYR A 70 17.56 -13.32 -1.15
C TYR A 70 16.32 -13.92 -1.83
N ALA A 71 16.47 -14.98 -2.63
CA ALA A 71 15.33 -15.69 -3.19
C ALA A 71 14.55 -16.43 -2.09
N PRO A 72 13.22 -16.57 -2.24
CA PRO A 72 12.39 -17.43 -1.39
C PRO A 72 12.93 -18.85 -1.25
N SER A 73 12.66 -19.50 -0.11
CA SER A 73 12.83 -20.96 0.00
C SER A 73 11.92 -21.70 -1.00
N ASP A 74 12.21 -22.96 -1.34
CA ASP A 74 11.35 -23.76 -2.22
C ASP A 74 9.90 -23.88 -1.69
N ALA A 75 9.75 -23.95 -0.37
CA ALA A 75 8.44 -23.99 0.28
C ALA A 75 7.69 -22.66 0.10
N LEU A 76 8.37 -21.53 0.30
CA LEU A 76 7.77 -20.23 0.08
C LEU A 76 7.53 -19.94 -1.40
N GLN A 77 8.39 -20.37 -2.30
CA GLN A 77 8.15 -20.26 -3.75
C GLN A 77 6.87 -21.01 -4.14
N SER A 78 6.66 -22.21 -3.57
CA SER A 78 5.43 -22.99 -3.77
C SER A 78 4.21 -22.22 -3.26
N LEU A 79 4.30 -21.64 -2.06
CA LEU A 79 3.24 -20.80 -1.50
C LEU A 79 2.97 -19.55 -2.37
N LEU A 80 4.01 -18.83 -2.81
CA LEU A 80 3.88 -17.67 -3.70
C LEU A 80 3.19 -18.04 -5.01
N SER A 81 3.51 -19.22 -5.56
CA SER A 81 2.83 -19.76 -6.75
C SER A 81 1.37 -20.12 -6.47
N GLU A 82 1.07 -20.76 -5.34
CA GLU A 82 -0.32 -21.06 -4.95
C GLU A 82 -1.14 -19.78 -4.77
N MET A 83 -0.52 -18.72 -4.25
CA MET A 83 -1.17 -17.42 -4.12
C MET A 83 -1.29 -16.64 -5.44
N GLU A 84 -0.85 -17.21 -6.57
CA GLU A 84 -0.80 -16.51 -7.87
C GLU A 84 -0.12 -15.15 -7.76
N THR A 85 1.08 -15.15 -7.17
CA THR A 85 1.91 -13.94 -7.02
C THR A 85 2.34 -13.43 -8.39
N GLY A 86 2.03 -12.17 -8.68
CA GLY A 86 2.42 -11.50 -9.92
C GLY A 86 3.79 -10.85 -9.82
N ALA A 87 4.11 -10.19 -8.71
CA ALA A 87 5.45 -9.68 -8.44
C ALA A 87 5.83 -9.90 -6.97
N PHE A 88 7.07 -10.31 -6.73
CA PHE A 88 7.65 -10.41 -5.39
C PHE A 88 9.05 -9.81 -5.36
N LEU A 89 9.26 -8.80 -4.52
CA LEU A 89 10.51 -8.06 -4.42
C LEU A 89 11.01 -8.00 -2.98
N VAL A 90 12.32 -8.06 -2.82
CA VAL A 90 13.03 -7.95 -1.55
C VAL A 90 14.05 -6.82 -1.65
N PHE A 91 13.93 -5.83 -0.78
CA PHE A 91 14.89 -4.76 -0.62
C PHE A 91 15.57 -4.91 0.72
N VAL A 92 16.90 -4.78 0.75
CA VAL A 92 17.70 -4.80 1.99
C VAL A 92 18.76 -3.71 1.90
N ASN A 93 18.89 -2.92 2.97
CA ASN A 93 19.84 -1.80 3.03
C ASN A 93 19.68 -0.82 1.85
N ASP A 94 18.44 -0.39 1.60
CA ASP A 94 18.09 0.56 0.51
C ASP A 94 18.48 0.08 -0.91
N THR A 95 18.59 -1.23 -1.12
CA THR A 95 18.96 -1.83 -2.40
C THR A 95 18.01 -2.96 -2.75
N LEU A 96 17.53 -3.00 -4.00
CA LEU A 96 16.78 -4.15 -4.52
C LEU A 96 17.71 -5.37 -4.63
N ARG A 97 17.43 -6.40 -3.84
CA ARG A 97 18.25 -7.63 -3.73
C ARG A 97 17.63 -8.84 -4.41
N TYR A 98 16.31 -8.88 -4.54
CA TYR A 98 15.62 -9.93 -5.28
C TYR A 98 14.36 -9.37 -5.92
N GLU A 99 14.05 -9.83 -7.12
CA GLU A 99 12.77 -9.60 -7.78
C GLU A 99 12.41 -10.83 -8.62
N ASP A 100 11.14 -11.21 -8.57
CA ASP A 100 10.55 -12.23 -9.42
C ASP A 100 9.17 -11.77 -9.89
N TYR A 101 8.81 -12.17 -11.11
CA TYR A 101 7.57 -11.77 -11.77
C TYR A 101 6.95 -12.99 -12.44
N ASP A 102 5.63 -13.11 -12.38
CA ASP A 102 4.92 -14.13 -13.13
C ASP A 102 4.90 -13.82 -14.65
N ASN A 103 4.17 -14.63 -15.41
CA ASN A 103 4.09 -14.46 -16.86
C ASN A 103 3.14 -13.34 -17.33
N LYS A 104 2.45 -12.64 -16.42
CA LYS A 104 1.48 -11.57 -16.72
C LYS A 104 1.95 -10.20 -16.22
N VAL A 105 2.83 -10.17 -15.23
CA VAL A 105 3.39 -8.95 -14.64
C VAL A 105 4.83 -8.79 -15.11
N SER A 106 5.25 -7.54 -15.29
CA SER A 106 6.60 -7.13 -15.64
C SER A 106 7.05 -6.01 -14.70
N PRO A 107 8.33 -5.62 -14.69
CA PRO A 107 8.81 -4.48 -13.90
C PRO A 107 8.04 -3.17 -14.16
N ASP A 108 7.47 -3.00 -15.36
CA ASP A 108 6.73 -1.81 -15.79
C ASP A 108 5.21 -1.94 -15.58
N SER A 109 4.73 -3.11 -15.18
CA SER A 109 3.30 -3.36 -14.96
C SER A 109 2.80 -2.59 -13.74
N LYS A 110 1.72 -1.82 -13.93
CA LYS A 110 1.04 -1.11 -12.85
C LYS A 110 -0.12 -1.98 -12.36
N THR A 111 -0.06 -2.39 -11.11
CA THR A 111 -1.04 -3.29 -10.51
C THR A 111 -1.83 -2.57 -9.41
N ASN A 112 -3.11 -2.92 -9.28
CA ASN A 112 -4.01 -2.31 -8.33
C ASN A 112 -3.58 -2.63 -6.89
N SER A 113 -3.40 -1.58 -6.08
CA SER A 113 -2.93 -1.66 -4.70
C SER A 113 -3.97 -2.24 -3.74
N PHE A 114 -5.24 -2.18 -4.14
CA PHE A 114 -6.38 -2.33 -3.24
C PHE A 114 -6.12 -1.55 -1.94
N SER A 115 -6.46 -2.09 -0.77
CA SER A 115 -6.41 -1.33 0.47
C SER A 115 -5.04 -0.78 0.90
N MET A 116 -3.91 -1.08 0.23
CA MET A 116 -2.65 -0.35 0.46
C MET A 116 -2.82 1.16 0.25
N ALA A 117 -3.72 1.56 -0.64
CA ALA A 117 -4.16 2.93 -0.88
C ALA A 117 -4.54 3.71 0.40
N LYS A 118 -5.08 3.04 1.42
CA LYS A 118 -5.54 3.69 2.65
C LYS A 118 -4.38 4.35 3.41
N SER A 119 -3.26 3.67 3.49
CA SER A 119 -2.05 4.19 4.13
C SER A 119 -1.46 5.35 3.33
N ILE A 120 -1.54 5.30 1.99
CA ILE A 120 -1.13 6.42 1.11
C ILE A 120 -1.96 7.67 1.41
N VAL A 121 -3.28 7.53 1.47
CA VAL A 121 -4.20 8.64 1.80
C VAL A 121 -3.92 9.19 3.19
N THR A 122 -3.70 8.32 4.17
CA THR A 122 -3.33 8.72 5.53
C THR A 122 -2.03 9.54 5.56
N MET A 123 -1.01 9.15 4.79
CA MET A 123 0.20 9.97 4.65
C MET A 123 -0.08 11.31 3.97
N LEU A 124 -0.91 11.35 2.92
CA LEU A 124 -1.29 12.61 2.27
C LEU A 124 -2.04 13.56 3.21
N VAL A 125 -2.89 13.05 4.10
CA VAL A 125 -3.53 13.84 5.15
C VAL A 125 -2.49 14.40 6.11
N GLN A 126 -1.51 13.60 6.53
CA GLN A 126 -0.42 14.11 7.37
C GLN A 126 0.36 15.22 6.67
N VAL A 127 0.70 15.05 5.39
CA VAL A 127 1.35 16.09 4.58
C VAL A 127 0.49 17.35 4.54
N ALA A 128 -0.84 17.23 4.38
CA ALA A 128 -1.74 18.38 4.42
C ALA A 128 -1.80 19.06 5.80
N ILE A 129 -1.60 18.32 6.90
CA ILE A 129 -1.43 18.90 8.24
C ILE A 129 -0.10 19.66 8.31
N GLN A 130 1.00 19.08 7.82
CA GLN A 130 2.32 19.73 7.76
C GLN A 130 2.30 21.02 6.92
N ASP A 131 1.53 21.03 5.83
CA ASP A 131 1.31 22.20 4.97
C ASP A 131 0.35 23.25 5.58
N GLY A 132 -0.21 22.99 6.77
CA GLY A 132 -1.17 23.87 7.44
C GLY A 132 -2.54 23.93 6.78
N LYS A 133 -2.89 22.98 5.91
CA LYS A 133 -4.20 22.85 5.25
C LYS A 133 -5.23 22.22 6.17
N LEU A 134 -4.78 21.36 7.08
CA LEU A 134 -5.58 20.74 8.12
C LEU A 134 -4.97 21.09 9.49
N PRO A 135 -5.79 21.35 10.53
CA PRO A 135 -5.27 21.74 11.83
C PRO A 135 -4.72 20.55 12.65
N GLY A 136 -5.01 19.31 12.24
CA GLY A 136 -4.57 18.09 12.92
C GLY A 136 -5.57 16.93 12.79
N TRP A 137 -5.22 15.77 13.36
CA TRP A 137 -6.03 14.54 13.28
C TRP A 137 -7.34 14.60 14.09
N ASP A 138 -7.42 15.48 15.08
CA ASP A 138 -8.65 15.72 15.86
C ASP A 138 -9.68 16.61 15.14
N ALA A 139 -9.33 17.12 13.94
CA ALA A 139 -10.24 17.92 13.14
C ALA A 139 -11.53 17.12 12.84
N LYS A 140 -12.68 17.79 12.99
CA LYS A 140 -13.99 17.17 12.77
C LYS A 140 -14.26 17.00 11.28
N ALA A 141 -14.62 15.79 10.86
CA ALA A 141 -14.90 15.47 9.46
C ALA A 141 -16.07 16.31 8.91
N ILE A 142 -17.08 16.59 9.75
CA ILE A 142 -18.25 17.40 9.38
C ILE A 142 -17.93 18.84 8.95
N ASN A 143 -16.77 19.38 9.36
CA ASN A 143 -16.33 20.71 8.94
C ASN A 143 -15.92 20.75 7.46
N TYR A 144 -15.60 19.59 6.88
CA TYR A 144 -15.21 19.43 5.47
C TYR A 144 -16.32 18.76 4.66
N LEU A 145 -17.14 17.95 5.31
CA LEU A 145 -18.25 17.19 4.74
C LEU A 145 -19.55 17.48 5.52
N PRO A 146 -20.19 18.64 5.29
CA PRO A 146 -21.40 19.04 6.03
C PRO A 146 -22.61 18.12 5.82
N GLU A 147 -22.57 17.24 4.82
CA GLU A 147 -23.60 16.24 4.54
C GLU A 147 -23.55 15.01 5.47
N LEU A 148 -22.51 14.88 6.30
CA LEU A 148 -22.43 13.81 7.31
C LEU A 148 -23.57 13.93 8.33
N HIS A 149 -24.15 12.79 8.69
CA HIS A 149 -25.31 12.71 9.57
C HIS A 149 -25.26 11.47 10.46
N GLY A 150 -26.20 11.37 11.41
CA GLY A 150 -26.21 10.33 12.43
C GLY A 150 -25.72 10.83 13.80
N PRO A 151 -25.94 10.06 14.87
CA PRO A 151 -25.66 10.50 16.24
C PRO A 151 -24.18 10.82 16.53
N GLY A 152 -23.22 10.21 15.82
CA GLY A 152 -21.78 10.48 16.02
C GLY A 152 -21.15 11.44 14.99
N ALA A 153 -21.91 11.98 14.04
CA ALA A 153 -21.33 12.78 12.95
C ALA A 153 -20.53 14.01 13.46
N ALA A 154 -21.00 14.64 14.54
CA ALA A 154 -20.33 15.79 15.14
C ALA A 154 -19.04 15.43 15.91
N SER A 155 -18.89 14.19 16.36
CA SER A 155 -17.72 13.74 17.12
C SER A 155 -16.64 13.10 16.22
N LEU A 156 -17.01 12.62 15.03
CA LEU A 156 -16.12 11.99 14.05
C LEU A 156 -14.93 12.89 13.67
N THR A 157 -13.72 12.35 13.83
CA THR A 157 -12.46 13.04 13.52
C THR A 157 -11.76 12.36 12.34
N LEU A 158 -10.76 13.04 11.75
CA LEU A 158 -9.91 12.43 10.73
C LEU A 158 -9.14 11.21 11.28
N GLY A 159 -8.73 11.26 12.56
CA GLY A 159 -8.07 10.15 13.24
C GLY A 159 -8.97 8.92 13.36
N HIS A 160 -10.24 9.10 13.69
CA HIS A 160 -11.21 8.00 13.71
C HIS A 160 -11.39 7.34 12.33
N LEU A 161 -11.39 8.13 11.25
CA LEU A 161 -11.46 7.62 9.89
C LEU A 161 -10.21 6.80 9.51
N SER A 162 -9.01 7.27 9.88
CA SER A 162 -7.75 6.60 9.54
C SER A 162 -7.50 5.34 10.37
N SER A 163 -7.95 5.33 11.63
CA SER A 163 -7.78 4.23 12.60
C SER A 163 -8.89 3.19 12.58
N MET A 164 -9.85 3.28 11.64
CA MET A 164 -10.98 2.33 11.52
C MET A 164 -11.88 2.30 12.76
N THR A 165 -12.15 3.47 13.34
CA THR A 165 -13.02 3.61 14.53
C THR A 165 -14.19 4.57 14.26
N ALA A 166 -14.59 4.70 12.99
CA ALA A 166 -15.56 5.68 12.53
C ALA A 166 -17.02 5.31 12.85
N ASP A 167 -17.32 4.04 13.08
CA ASP A 167 -18.67 3.55 13.38
C ASP A 167 -19.70 3.89 12.29
N LEU A 168 -19.36 3.66 11.03
CA LEU A 168 -20.28 3.92 9.91
C LEU A 168 -21.31 2.80 9.79
N ASP A 169 -22.52 3.13 9.35
CA ASP A 169 -23.51 2.17 8.85
C ASP A 169 -23.05 1.60 7.49
N TRP A 170 -22.03 0.75 7.56
CA TRP A 170 -21.30 0.20 6.44
C TRP A 170 -20.90 -1.24 6.73
N GLU A 171 -21.45 -2.17 5.95
CA GLU A 171 -21.08 -3.59 5.97
C GLU A 171 -20.04 -3.87 4.88
N GLU A 172 -18.81 -4.21 5.30
CA GLU A 172 -17.72 -4.55 4.38
C GLU A 172 -17.87 -5.97 3.86
N ASP A 173 -18.42 -6.13 2.65
CA ASP A 173 -18.53 -7.42 1.98
C ASP A 173 -18.13 -7.31 0.49
N TYR A 174 -16.96 -7.86 0.16
CA TYR A 174 -16.38 -7.84 -1.18
C TYR A 174 -17.07 -8.81 -2.16
N TYR A 175 -17.89 -9.74 -1.67
CA TYR A 175 -18.52 -10.78 -2.47
C TYR A 175 -20.04 -10.62 -2.58
N ASN A 176 -20.63 -9.68 -1.83
CA ASN A 176 -22.03 -9.29 -2.01
C ASN A 176 -22.18 -8.20 -3.09
N PRO A 177 -22.67 -8.55 -4.31
CA PRO A 177 -22.82 -7.57 -5.38
C PRO A 177 -23.91 -6.52 -5.09
N PHE A 178 -24.80 -6.78 -4.13
CA PHE A 178 -25.88 -5.86 -3.74
C PHE A 178 -25.50 -4.93 -2.58
N GLY A 179 -24.31 -5.13 -2.00
CA GLY A 179 -23.83 -4.40 -0.83
C GLY A 179 -23.24 -3.02 -1.16
N VAL A 180 -22.99 -2.25 -0.10
CA VAL A 180 -22.43 -0.90 -0.20
C VAL A 180 -20.99 -0.92 -0.73
N THR A 181 -20.18 -1.94 -0.42
CA THR A 181 -18.83 -2.11 -0.95
C THR A 181 -18.82 -2.22 -2.48
N ALA A 182 -19.71 -3.05 -3.06
CA ALA A 182 -19.85 -3.17 -4.51
C ALA A 182 -20.36 -1.86 -5.14
N LYS A 183 -21.30 -1.18 -4.47
CA LYS A 183 -21.80 0.14 -4.91
C LYS A 183 -20.71 1.20 -4.88
N ALA A 184 -19.86 1.24 -3.87
CA ALA A 184 -18.76 2.20 -3.78
C ALA A 184 -17.70 1.94 -4.86
N TYR A 185 -17.47 0.67 -5.20
CA TYR A 185 -16.47 0.28 -6.20
C TYR A 185 -16.95 0.50 -7.64
N TYR A 186 -18.19 0.14 -7.97
CA TYR A 186 -18.72 0.22 -9.35
C TYR A 186 -19.77 1.32 -9.56
N GLY A 187 -20.08 2.09 -8.52
CA GLY A 187 -21.05 3.18 -8.56
C GLY A 187 -20.56 4.39 -9.32
N LYS A 188 -21.49 5.31 -9.56
CA LYS A 188 -21.24 6.55 -10.30
C LYS A 188 -20.70 7.69 -9.43
N ASP A 189 -21.09 7.68 -8.16
CA ASP A 189 -20.78 8.74 -7.20
C ASP A 189 -20.47 8.10 -5.84
N LEU A 190 -19.18 7.96 -5.59
CA LEU A 190 -18.60 7.46 -4.36
C LEU A 190 -18.93 8.40 -3.20
N ARG A 191 -18.86 9.72 -3.40
CA ARG A 191 -19.14 10.71 -2.34
C ARG A 191 -20.55 10.53 -1.82
N ALA A 192 -21.53 10.56 -2.71
CA ALA A 192 -22.93 10.34 -2.34
C ALA A 192 -23.16 8.96 -1.70
N THR A 193 -22.40 7.94 -2.11
CA THR A 193 -22.50 6.60 -1.51
C THR A 193 -22.02 6.59 -0.06
N VAL A 194 -20.85 7.16 0.22
CA VAL A 194 -20.23 7.09 1.56
C VAL A 194 -20.83 8.08 2.55
N THR A 195 -21.31 9.24 2.09
CA THR A 195 -21.97 10.22 2.97
C THR A 195 -23.43 9.85 3.27
N ALA A 196 -24.01 8.91 2.53
CA ALA A 196 -25.33 8.35 2.83
C ALA A 196 -25.30 7.35 4.01
N CYS A 197 -24.13 6.82 4.36
CA CYS A 197 -23.96 5.99 5.55
C CYS A 197 -24.00 6.88 6.80
N ALA A 198 -24.91 6.57 7.73
CA ALA A 198 -24.99 7.29 9.00
C ALA A 198 -23.77 6.98 9.88
N VAL A 199 -23.32 7.97 10.64
CA VAL A 199 -22.29 7.79 11.68
C VAL A 199 -22.98 7.42 13.01
N GLY A 200 -22.71 6.23 13.52
CA GLY A 200 -23.25 5.71 14.78
C GLY A 200 -22.73 6.42 16.03
N ASP A 201 -23.12 5.96 17.23
CA ASP A 201 -22.80 6.60 18.51
C ASP A 201 -21.60 5.99 19.26
N GLN A 202 -20.89 5.04 18.61
CA GLN A 202 -19.72 4.34 19.12
C GLN A 202 -18.40 4.76 18.44
N VAL A 203 -18.38 5.93 17.79
CA VAL A 203 -17.16 6.54 17.24
C VAL A 203 -16.02 6.51 18.28
N GLY A 204 -14.86 5.98 17.88
CA GLY A 204 -13.66 5.87 18.72
C GLY A 204 -13.70 4.76 19.77
N LYS A 205 -14.78 3.96 19.85
CA LYS A 205 -14.94 2.92 20.89
C LYS A 205 -14.82 1.49 20.38
N ARG A 206 -14.95 1.27 19.07
CA ARG A 206 -14.82 -0.04 18.43
C ARG A 206 -14.02 0.06 17.15
N TYR A 207 -13.22 -0.97 16.89
CA TYR A 207 -12.56 -1.16 15.62
C TYR A 207 -13.51 -1.87 14.66
N GLU A 208 -13.69 -1.30 13.46
CA GLU A 208 -14.43 -1.90 12.37
C GLU A 208 -13.79 -1.47 11.06
N TYR A 209 -13.26 -2.43 10.30
CA TYR A 209 -12.55 -2.15 9.06
C TYR A 209 -13.54 -1.75 7.95
N GLN A 210 -13.54 -0.47 7.58
CA GLN A 210 -14.54 0.12 6.69
C GLN A 210 -13.88 0.95 5.58
N SER A 211 -14.00 0.51 4.34
CA SER A 211 -13.53 1.24 3.15
C SER A 211 -14.17 2.63 3.02
N GLY A 212 -15.43 2.78 3.46
CA GLY A 212 -16.11 4.07 3.52
C GLY A 212 -15.40 5.11 4.39
N ALA A 213 -14.72 4.69 5.47
CA ALA A 213 -14.00 5.61 6.35
C ALA A 213 -12.82 6.29 5.63
N THR A 214 -12.03 5.54 4.87
CA THR A 214 -10.94 6.13 4.07
C THR A 214 -11.48 6.97 2.91
N ALA A 215 -12.61 6.60 2.31
CA ALA A 215 -13.26 7.43 1.29
C ALA A 215 -13.61 8.83 1.84
N LEU A 216 -14.25 8.89 3.02
CA LEU A 216 -14.53 10.14 3.72
C LEU A 216 -13.24 10.91 4.04
N LEU A 217 -12.18 10.23 4.47
CA LEU A 217 -10.88 10.85 4.74
C LEU A 217 -10.30 11.52 3.49
N GLY A 218 -10.39 10.85 2.34
CA GLY A 218 -10.00 11.38 1.04
C GLY A 218 -10.79 12.63 0.65
N PHE A 219 -12.11 12.64 0.86
CA PHE A 219 -12.91 13.83 0.59
C PHE A 219 -12.62 14.99 1.54
N CYS A 220 -12.29 14.72 2.82
CA CYS A 220 -11.81 15.75 3.74
C CYS A 220 -10.48 16.36 3.25
N LEU A 221 -9.57 15.53 2.75
CA LEU A 221 -8.30 15.97 2.15
C LEU A 221 -8.54 16.89 0.95
N GLU A 222 -9.40 16.50 0.00
CA GLU A 222 -9.71 17.35 -1.17
C GLU A 222 -10.34 18.67 -0.75
N ALA A 223 -11.30 18.65 0.19
CA ALA A 223 -11.96 19.85 0.68
C ALA A 223 -10.99 20.83 1.37
N ALA A 224 -10.03 20.31 2.15
CA ALA A 224 -9.06 21.13 2.87
C ALA A 224 -7.95 21.69 1.96
N THR A 225 -7.51 20.92 0.96
CA THR A 225 -6.42 21.31 0.07
C THR A 225 -6.91 22.09 -1.15
N GLY A 226 -8.17 21.90 -1.56
CA GLY A 226 -8.71 22.38 -2.83
C GLY A 226 -8.18 21.63 -4.06
N MET A 227 -7.47 20.51 -3.85
CA MET A 227 -6.85 19.71 -4.91
C MET A 227 -7.48 18.32 -4.96
N LYS A 228 -7.50 17.71 -6.16
CA LYS A 228 -7.83 16.29 -6.27
C LYS A 228 -6.76 15.43 -5.61
N VAL A 229 -7.15 14.29 -5.04
CA VAL A 229 -6.19 13.42 -4.31
C VAL A 229 -5.01 13.00 -5.19
N HIS A 230 -5.25 12.67 -6.46
CA HIS A 230 -4.19 12.26 -7.38
C HIS A 230 -3.24 13.42 -7.75
N ASP A 231 -3.75 14.64 -7.89
CA ASP A 231 -2.92 15.83 -8.10
C ASP A 231 -2.07 16.14 -6.87
N TYR A 232 -2.68 16.07 -5.69
CA TYR A 232 -1.99 16.29 -4.43
C TYR A 232 -0.92 15.22 -4.18
N ALA A 233 -1.22 13.96 -4.48
CA ALA A 233 -0.26 12.86 -4.41
C ALA A 233 0.93 13.08 -5.35
N SER A 234 0.69 13.51 -6.59
CA SER A 234 1.75 13.84 -7.55
C SER A 234 2.71 14.89 -6.99
N ALA A 235 2.13 15.99 -6.48
CA ALA A 235 2.89 17.15 -6.05
C ALA A 235 3.61 16.96 -4.72
N LYS A 236 3.02 16.19 -3.79
CA LYS A 236 3.42 16.20 -2.38
C LYS A 236 3.92 14.87 -1.84
N LEU A 237 3.80 13.77 -2.59
CA LEU A 237 4.29 12.47 -2.15
C LEU A 237 5.03 11.74 -3.28
N TRP A 238 4.35 11.44 -4.38
CA TRP A 238 4.85 10.60 -5.48
C TRP A 238 6.05 11.21 -6.21
N GLY A 239 5.93 12.47 -6.64
CA GLY A 239 7.03 13.20 -7.25
C GLY A 239 8.21 13.44 -6.30
N PRO A 240 7.98 13.98 -5.08
CA PRO A 240 9.05 14.22 -4.11
C PRO A 240 9.84 12.97 -3.67
N MET A 241 9.19 11.80 -3.57
CA MET A 241 9.90 10.54 -3.28
C MET A 241 10.62 9.93 -4.50
N GLY A 242 10.68 10.66 -5.61
CA GLY A 242 11.41 10.26 -6.80
C GLY A 242 10.92 8.94 -7.41
N ALA A 243 9.61 8.68 -7.35
CA ALA A 243 9.01 7.55 -8.06
C ALA A 243 9.47 7.53 -9.52
N THR A 244 9.69 6.33 -10.06
CA THR A 244 10.27 6.17 -11.41
C THR A 244 9.23 6.07 -12.51
N SER A 245 8.00 5.70 -12.15
CA SER A 245 6.88 5.56 -13.07
C SER A 245 5.69 6.38 -12.58
N ASP A 246 4.96 6.96 -13.53
CA ASP A 246 3.64 7.53 -13.27
C ASP A 246 2.73 6.44 -12.70
N ALA A 247 2.00 6.77 -11.65
CA ALA A 247 0.94 5.96 -11.10
C ALA A 247 -0.43 6.52 -11.54
N PHE A 248 -1.51 5.88 -11.14
CA PHE A 248 -2.85 6.44 -11.30
C PHE A 248 -3.81 5.92 -10.24
N TRP A 249 -4.88 6.67 -10.02
CA TRP A 249 -6.00 6.28 -9.18
C TRP A 249 -7.22 5.97 -10.03
N HIS A 250 -7.99 4.94 -9.69
CA HIS A 250 -9.31 4.76 -10.29
C HIS A 250 -10.23 5.90 -9.86
N LEU A 251 -11.04 6.37 -10.81
CA LEU A 251 -12.09 7.34 -10.58
C LEU A 251 -13.47 6.69 -10.79
N ASP A 252 -14.45 7.14 -10.01
CA ASP A 252 -15.85 6.91 -10.33
C ASP A 252 -16.29 7.79 -11.52
N ASP A 253 -17.53 7.61 -11.98
CA ASP A 253 -18.07 8.36 -13.12
C ASP A 253 -18.27 9.87 -12.81
N SER A 254 -18.07 10.30 -11.57
CA SER A 254 -18.12 11.70 -11.12
C SER A 254 -16.73 12.30 -10.93
N GLY A 255 -15.65 11.58 -11.26
CA GLY A 255 -14.27 12.02 -11.13
C GLY A 255 -13.73 12.01 -9.69
N ASN A 256 -14.35 11.23 -8.79
CA ASN A 256 -13.85 11.02 -7.43
C ASN A 256 -12.88 9.85 -7.40
N ALA A 257 -11.71 10.03 -6.80
CA ALA A 257 -10.77 8.93 -6.61
C ALA A 257 -11.32 7.89 -5.62
N LEU A 258 -11.18 6.60 -5.94
CA LEU A 258 -11.50 5.49 -5.03
C LEU A 258 -10.40 5.33 -3.97
N THR A 259 -10.28 6.31 -3.07
CA THR A 259 -9.14 6.49 -2.13
C THR A 259 -8.93 5.32 -1.18
N TYR A 260 -9.93 4.47 -0.98
CA TYR A 260 -9.81 3.29 -0.13
C TYR A 260 -9.15 2.08 -0.80
N CYS A 261 -8.93 2.08 -2.13
CA CYS A 261 -8.38 0.93 -2.84
C CYS A 261 -7.43 1.26 -4.00
N CYS A 262 -7.80 2.17 -4.88
CA CYS A 262 -7.48 1.83 -6.26
C CYS A 262 -6.34 2.65 -6.85
N PHE A 263 -5.23 2.71 -6.11
CA PHE A 263 -3.96 3.24 -6.59
C PHE A 263 -3.22 2.16 -7.39
N ASN A 264 -2.61 2.52 -8.52
CA ASN A 264 -1.91 1.58 -9.40
C ASN A 264 -0.50 2.09 -9.66
N ALA A 265 0.50 1.30 -9.29
CA ALA A 265 1.91 1.61 -9.47
C ALA A 265 2.71 0.34 -9.77
N THR A 266 3.97 0.51 -10.14
CA THR A 266 4.91 -0.60 -10.34
C THR A 266 5.29 -1.21 -8.99
N ALA A 267 5.64 -2.51 -8.98
CA ALA A 267 6.09 -3.18 -7.75
C ALA A 267 7.33 -2.51 -7.14
N ARG A 268 8.24 -2.01 -7.99
CA ARG A 268 9.42 -1.25 -7.52
C ARG A 268 9.02 0.07 -6.86
N ASP A 269 8.10 0.84 -7.45
CA ASP A 269 7.69 2.11 -6.84
C ASP A 269 6.82 1.91 -5.59
N TYR A 270 6.08 0.81 -5.47
CA TYR A 270 5.46 0.42 -4.19
C TYR A 270 6.49 0.25 -3.08
N GLY A 271 7.67 -0.30 -3.37
CA GLY A 271 8.76 -0.40 -2.40
C GLY A 271 9.12 0.95 -1.78
N ARG A 272 8.99 2.07 -2.51
CA ARG A 272 9.39 3.40 -2.03
C ARG A 272 8.56 3.85 -0.84
N LEU A 273 7.29 3.45 -0.80
CA LEU A 273 6.41 3.69 0.35
C LEU A 273 6.92 2.94 1.59
N GLY A 274 7.48 1.73 1.41
CA GLY A 274 8.16 0.99 2.46
C GLY A 274 9.46 1.65 2.90
N LYS A 275 10.25 2.17 1.96
CA LYS A 275 11.47 2.94 2.25
C LYS A 275 11.16 4.19 3.07
N LEU A 276 10.07 4.87 2.73
CA LEU A 276 9.63 6.06 3.47
C LEU A 276 9.32 5.71 4.94
N LEU A 277 8.71 4.54 5.22
CA LEU A 277 8.54 4.06 6.60
C LEU A 277 9.88 3.77 7.28
N LEU A 278 10.78 3.04 6.61
CA LEU A 278 12.11 2.72 7.15
C LEU A 278 12.97 3.95 7.42
N GLN A 279 12.77 5.03 6.67
CA GLN A 279 13.47 6.30 6.82
C GLN A 279 12.70 7.31 7.69
N HIS A 280 11.66 6.85 8.41
CA HIS A 280 10.86 7.69 9.30
C HIS A 280 10.30 8.95 8.61
N GLY A 281 9.93 8.82 7.34
CA GLY A 281 9.33 9.88 6.54
C GLY A 281 10.33 10.85 5.91
N HIS A 282 11.64 10.64 6.12
CA HIS A 282 12.67 11.36 5.41
C HIS A 282 12.90 10.79 4.02
N TRP A 283 13.17 11.68 3.06
CA TRP A 283 13.60 11.33 1.72
C TRP A 283 14.72 12.26 1.27
N ASN A 284 15.91 11.72 0.99
CA ASN A 284 17.10 12.49 0.59
C ASN A 284 17.42 13.71 1.49
N GLY A 285 17.23 13.57 2.80
CA GLY A 285 17.52 14.63 3.78
C GLY A 285 16.36 15.59 4.06
N GLU A 286 15.28 15.54 3.28
CA GLU A 286 14.06 16.32 3.51
C GLU A 286 13.03 15.50 4.27
N VAL A 287 12.23 16.14 5.13
CA VAL A 287 11.08 15.50 5.80
C VAL A 287 9.90 15.55 4.84
N LEU A 288 9.57 14.42 4.22
CA LEU A 288 8.40 14.31 3.36
C LEU A 288 7.13 14.07 4.18
N VAL A 289 7.20 13.15 5.14
CA VAL A 289 6.14 12.88 6.11
C VAL A 289 6.73 13.01 7.51
N ASP A 290 6.02 13.67 8.41
CA ASP A 290 6.48 13.89 9.78
C ASP A 290 6.79 12.57 10.52
N SER A 291 8.00 12.47 11.08
CA SER A 291 8.48 11.25 11.74
C SER A 291 7.68 10.89 12.98
N MET A 292 7.24 11.90 13.74
CA MET A 292 6.44 11.69 14.96
C MET A 292 5.05 11.16 14.61
N PHE A 293 4.47 11.66 13.51
CA PHE A 293 3.26 11.07 12.97
C PHE A 293 3.48 9.63 12.53
N LEU A 294 4.54 9.30 11.77
CA LEU A 294 4.74 7.90 11.33
C LEU A 294 4.93 6.93 12.50
N TYR A 295 5.60 7.36 13.57
CA TYR A 295 5.67 6.63 14.82
C TYR A 295 4.27 6.42 15.43
N THR A 296 3.48 7.50 15.54
CA THR A 296 2.09 7.45 16.03
C THR A 296 1.21 6.53 15.17
N ALA A 297 1.33 6.65 13.85
CA ALA A 297 0.56 5.90 12.87
C ALA A 297 0.91 4.41 12.89
N SER A 298 2.14 4.09 13.30
CA SER A 298 2.65 2.72 13.43
C SER A 298 2.58 2.21 14.87
N THR A 299 1.88 2.91 15.76
CA THR A 299 1.57 2.46 17.12
C THR A 299 0.15 1.88 17.16
N PRO A 300 -0.08 0.77 17.87
CA PRO A 300 -1.41 0.16 17.94
C PRO A 300 -2.47 1.11 18.49
N GLY A 301 -3.65 1.07 17.86
CA GLY A 301 -4.86 1.76 18.31
C GLY A 301 -5.68 0.91 19.27
N LEU A 302 -6.98 0.76 19.00
CA LEU A 302 -7.85 -0.13 19.79
C LEU A 302 -7.47 -1.61 19.63
N GLU A 303 -6.98 -1.98 18.45
CA GLU A 303 -6.50 -3.33 18.16
C GLU A 303 -4.98 -3.35 18.06
N ALA A 304 -4.36 -4.38 18.62
CA ALA A 304 -2.89 -4.53 18.66
C ALA A 304 -2.25 -4.56 17.26
N PHE A 305 -3.03 -4.97 16.25
CA PHE A 305 -2.58 -5.20 14.88
C PHE A 305 -2.85 -4.05 13.92
N TYR A 306 -3.39 -2.91 14.39
CA TYR A 306 -3.75 -1.81 13.51
C TYR A 306 -3.50 -0.43 14.13
N GLY A 307 -2.88 0.46 13.35
CA GLY A 307 -2.63 1.86 13.70
C GLY A 307 -3.46 2.83 12.84
N TYR A 308 -2.83 3.88 12.31
CA TYR A 308 -3.47 4.80 11.37
C TYR A 308 -3.27 4.27 9.95
N SER A 309 -4.22 3.44 9.50
CA SER A 309 -4.18 2.78 8.18
C SER A 309 -2.97 1.87 7.93
N PHE A 310 -2.20 1.51 8.96
CA PHE A 310 -1.10 0.56 8.88
C PHE A 310 -1.42 -0.71 9.67
N TRP A 311 -1.07 -1.86 9.09
CA TRP A 311 -1.12 -3.15 9.76
C TRP A 311 0.16 -3.38 10.54
N LEU A 312 0.03 -3.85 11.76
CA LEU A 312 1.11 -3.98 12.72
C LEU A 312 1.23 -5.43 13.17
N GLY A 313 2.45 -5.85 13.42
CA GLY A 313 2.69 -7.14 14.06
C GLY A 313 4.15 -7.33 14.38
N SER A 314 4.42 -8.48 14.99
CA SER A 314 5.77 -8.91 15.29
C SER A 314 5.93 -10.39 14.95
N VAL A 315 7.16 -10.80 14.72
CA VAL A 315 7.55 -12.20 14.63
C VAL A 315 8.49 -12.48 15.79
N GLY A 316 8.16 -13.50 16.58
CA GLY A 316 8.96 -13.91 17.71
C GLY A 316 10.35 -14.37 17.29
N ALA A 317 11.31 -14.26 18.21
CA ALA A 317 12.64 -14.81 18.05
C ALA A 317 12.58 -16.30 17.66
N PRO A 318 13.55 -16.81 16.86
CA PRO A 318 13.66 -18.23 16.58
C PRO A 318 13.66 -19.06 17.88
N GLU A 319 13.01 -20.23 17.85
CA GLU A 319 12.88 -21.10 19.02
C GLU A 319 14.27 -21.51 19.54
N GLY A 320 14.60 -21.10 20.77
CA GLY A 320 15.90 -21.37 21.42
C GLY A 320 16.79 -20.14 21.62
N GLU A 321 16.48 -19.00 21.01
CA GLU A 321 17.25 -17.76 21.13
C GLU A 321 16.61 -16.78 22.13
N LEU A 322 16.65 -17.15 23.42
CA LEU A 322 16.03 -16.44 24.55
C LEU A 322 16.52 -14.99 24.77
N TRP A 323 17.47 -14.50 23.96
CA TRP A 323 18.07 -13.17 24.06
C TRP A 323 17.68 -12.23 22.91
N GLU A 324 16.98 -12.71 21.87
CA GLU A 324 16.42 -11.86 20.83
C GLU A 324 15.02 -11.37 21.21
N SER A 325 14.78 -10.07 21.02
CA SER A 325 13.43 -9.50 21.10
C SER A 325 12.64 -9.80 19.83
N ASP A 326 11.32 -9.83 19.95
CA ASP A 326 10.41 -9.86 18.81
C ASP A 326 10.78 -8.78 17.77
N VAL A 327 10.72 -9.15 16.50
CA VAL A 327 11.01 -8.25 15.38
C VAL A 327 9.70 -7.69 14.86
N ASN A 328 9.54 -6.37 14.99
CA ASN A 328 8.32 -5.68 14.56
C ASN A 328 8.32 -5.40 13.06
N TYR A 329 7.13 -5.42 12.47
CA TYR A 329 6.90 -4.97 11.11
C TYR A 329 5.72 -3.99 11.02
N VAL A 330 5.77 -3.12 10.02
CA VAL A 330 4.68 -2.21 9.64
C VAL A 330 4.33 -2.49 8.19
N ALA A 331 3.04 -2.69 7.90
CA ALA A 331 2.61 -3.14 6.60
C ALA A 331 1.45 -2.32 6.00
N TYR A 332 1.53 -2.14 4.69
CA TYR A 332 0.41 -1.80 3.83
C TYR A 332 -0.20 -3.13 3.38
N CYS A 333 -1.52 -3.31 3.49
CA CYS A 333 -2.16 -4.53 3.01
C CYS A 333 -3.42 -4.23 2.18
N GLY A 334 -3.55 -4.95 1.07
CA GLY A 334 -4.62 -4.88 0.10
C GLY A 334 -5.28 -6.23 -0.18
N HIS A 335 -6.51 -6.19 -0.70
CA HIS A 335 -7.26 -7.35 -1.15
C HIS A 335 -6.44 -8.18 -2.16
N LEU A 336 -6.69 -9.50 -2.23
CA LEU A 336 -5.92 -10.45 -3.06
C LEU A 336 -4.42 -10.55 -2.69
N GLY A 337 -4.06 -10.08 -1.50
CA GLY A 337 -2.71 -10.20 -0.95
C GLY A 337 -1.70 -9.21 -1.55
N GLN A 338 -2.10 -7.97 -1.76
CA GLN A 338 -1.11 -6.91 -2.02
C GLN A 338 -0.48 -6.49 -0.71
N TRP A 339 0.83 -6.40 -0.63
CA TRP A 339 1.47 -5.88 0.56
C TRP A 339 2.82 -5.24 0.32
N ILE A 340 3.10 -4.24 1.14
CA ILE A 340 4.42 -3.65 1.33
C ILE A 340 4.70 -3.79 2.82
N VAL A 341 5.75 -4.50 3.19
CA VAL A 341 6.11 -4.76 4.59
C VAL A 341 7.46 -4.14 4.86
N ALA A 342 7.50 -3.18 5.77
CA ALA A 342 8.73 -2.58 6.27
C ALA A 342 9.12 -3.27 7.58
N ILE A 343 10.37 -3.72 7.66
CA ILE A 343 10.96 -4.39 8.84
C ILE A 343 12.17 -3.57 9.29
N PRO A 344 11.99 -2.60 10.21
CA PRO A 344 13.02 -1.65 10.60
C PRO A 344 14.32 -2.29 11.09
N ASP A 345 14.23 -3.26 12.00
CA ASP A 345 15.40 -3.91 12.61
C ASP A 345 16.23 -4.72 11.60
N ARG A 346 15.63 -5.06 10.44
CA ARG A 346 16.30 -5.78 9.35
C ARG A 346 16.64 -4.85 8.17
N LYS A 347 16.30 -3.57 8.23
CA LYS A 347 16.42 -2.60 7.12
C LYS A 347 15.88 -3.18 5.81
N MET A 348 14.75 -3.88 5.93
CA MET A 348 14.21 -4.73 4.87
C MET A 348 12.81 -4.28 4.46
N ILE A 349 12.52 -4.38 3.17
CA ILE A 349 11.20 -4.18 2.60
C ILE A 349 10.86 -5.41 1.77
N LEU A 350 9.66 -5.94 1.99
CA LEU A 350 9.08 -6.95 1.12
C LEU A 350 7.93 -6.30 0.35
N VAL A 351 7.86 -6.52 -0.95
CA VAL A 351 6.72 -6.10 -1.78
C VAL A 351 6.15 -7.31 -2.47
N ARG A 352 4.84 -7.48 -2.37
CA ARG A 352 4.09 -8.47 -3.14
C ARG A 352 2.90 -7.83 -3.82
N THR A 353 2.70 -8.17 -5.09
CA THR A 353 1.41 -7.99 -5.77
C THR A 353 0.97 -9.34 -6.34
N GLY A 354 -0.33 -9.64 -6.34
CA GLY A 354 -0.81 -10.96 -6.75
C GLY A 354 -2.32 -11.07 -6.90
N HIS A 355 -2.79 -12.23 -7.36
CA HIS A 355 -4.19 -12.45 -7.71
C HIS A 355 -5.02 -13.09 -6.60
N GLN A 356 -4.39 -13.64 -5.55
CA GLN A 356 -5.07 -14.11 -4.34
C GLN A 356 -4.14 -14.11 -3.11
N GLU A 357 -4.73 -14.29 -1.93
CA GLU A 357 -4.04 -14.33 -0.65
C GLU A 357 -3.70 -15.75 -0.16
N GLY A 358 -3.98 -16.77 -0.97
CA GLY A 358 -3.77 -18.18 -0.60
C GLY A 358 -4.87 -18.73 0.31
N LYS A 359 -4.76 -20.01 0.67
CA LYS A 359 -5.69 -20.69 1.57
C LYS A 359 -5.18 -20.63 3.01
N GLY A 360 -6.09 -20.42 3.96
CA GLY A 360 -5.79 -20.48 5.38
C GLY A 360 -6.65 -19.53 6.20
N ASP A 361 -6.52 -19.64 7.51
CA ASP A 361 -7.16 -18.73 8.44
C ASP A 361 -6.50 -17.34 8.40
N ARG A 362 -7.22 -16.33 8.87
CA ARG A 362 -6.66 -15.00 9.11
C ARG A 362 -6.26 -14.87 10.57
N GLU A 363 -5.03 -14.46 10.82
CA GLU A 363 -4.56 -14.06 12.15
C GLU A 363 -4.58 -12.53 12.21
N ASN A 364 -5.36 -11.96 13.13
CA ASN A 364 -5.45 -10.50 13.29
C ASN A 364 -5.80 -9.76 11.98
N GLY A 365 -6.65 -10.37 11.15
CA GLY A 365 -7.06 -9.83 9.84
C GLY A 365 -6.06 -10.05 8.70
N LEU A 366 -4.85 -10.55 8.97
CA LEU A 366 -3.83 -10.85 7.97
C LEU A 366 -3.88 -12.34 7.56
N PRO A 367 -3.69 -12.68 6.27
CA PRO A 367 -3.69 -14.08 5.82
C PRO A 367 -2.50 -14.85 6.40
N SER A 368 -2.69 -16.14 6.71
CA SER A 368 -1.59 -17.02 7.15
C SER A 368 -0.37 -17.01 6.21
N SER A 369 -0.60 -16.87 4.90
CA SER A 369 0.44 -16.80 3.88
C SER A 369 1.32 -15.56 3.99
N PHE A 370 0.72 -14.42 4.38
CA PHE A 370 1.45 -13.20 4.70
C PHE A 370 2.37 -13.44 5.91
N VAL A 371 1.81 -14.00 6.99
CA VAL A 371 2.55 -14.27 8.23
C VAL A 371 3.71 -15.22 7.97
N GLN A 372 3.49 -16.29 7.22
CA GLN A 372 4.54 -17.25 6.84
C GLN A 372 5.65 -16.58 6.03
N THR A 373 5.30 -15.73 5.07
CA THR A 373 6.29 -15.05 4.24
C THR A 373 7.14 -14.07 5.05
N VAL A 374 6.50 -13.23 5.86
CA VAL A 374 7.20 -12.27 6.74
C VAL A 374 8.08 -13.01 7.75
N THR A 375 7.57 -14.11 8.33
CA THR A 375 8.32 -14.95 9.28
C THR A 375 9.57 -15.53 8.64
N GLU A 376 9.49 -16.12 7.44
CA GLU A 376 10.68 -16.64 6.75
C GLU A 376 11.76 -15.57 6.61
N TYR A 377 11.41 -14.38 6.12
CA TYR A 377 12.38 -13.31 5.88
C TYR A 377 12.93 -12.69 7.17
N ILE A 378 12.16 -12.64 8.25
CA ILE A 378 12.64 -12.16 9.55
C ILE A 378 13.62 -13.14 10.19
N GLN A 379 13.32 -14.44 10.10
CA GLN A 379 14.10 -15.51 10.74
C GLN A 379 15.36 -15.88 9.93
N ARG A 380 15.43 -15.50 8.66
CA ARG A 380 16.65 -15.65 7.87
C ARG A 380 17.69 -14.64 8.32
N ASP A 381 18.83 -15.14 8.79
CA ASP A 381 20.00 -14.30 9.01
C ASP A 381 20.71 -14.01 7.68
N PHE A 382 20.51 -12.78 7.18
CA PHE A 382 21.24 -12.24 6.04
C PHE A 382 22.52 -11.48 6.45
N SER A 383 22.74 -11.28 7.75
CA SER A 383 23.86 -10.49 8.30
C SER A 383 25.16 -11.29 8.35
N SER A 384 25.11 -12.59 8.63
CA SER A 384 26.31 -13.47 8.66
C SER A 384 27.01 -13.66 7.30
N ARG A 385 26.39 -13.24 6.20
CA ARG A 385 26.91 -13.44 4.83
C ARG A 385 27.42 -12.17 4.16
N MET A 386 27.03 -11.01 4.67
CA MET A 386 27.61 -9.71 4.26
C MET A 386 29.03 -9.51 4.79
N ALA A 387 29.40 -10.18 5.89
CA ALA A 387 30.78 -10.20 6.37
C ALA A 387 31.73 -10.91 5.38
N ALA A 388 31.25 -11.93 4.66
CA ALA A 388 32.03 -12.64 3.65
C ALA A 388 32.32 -11.76 2.41
N GLU A 389 31.37 -10.89 2.01
CA GLU A 389 31.60 -9.92 0.93
C GLU A 389 32.54 -8.77 1.37
N GLY A 390 32.52 -8.40 2.66
CA GLY A 390 33.47 -7.44 3.23
C GLY A 390 34.90 -7.99 3.34
N GLU A 391 35.05 -9.27 3.68
CA GLU A 391 36.36 -9.96 3.72
C GLU A 391 36.96 -10.18 2.32
N GLU A 392 36.13 -10.39 1.27
CA GLU A 392 36.63 -10.43 -0.11
C GLU A 392 37.22 -9.08 -0.57
N LEU A 393 36.58 -7.96 -0.19
CA LEU A 393 37.08 -6.60 -0.48
C LEU A 393 38.37 -6.25 0.30
N GLU A 394 38.51 -6.71 1.56
CA GLU A 394 39.77 -6.55 2.30
C GLU A 394 40.90 -7.46 1.76
N SER A 395 40.55 -8.64 1.24
CA SER A 395 41.53 -9.56 0.62
C SER A 395 42.09 -9.03 -0.70
N ASP A 396 41.27 -8.34 -1.51
CA ASP A 396 41.69 -7.69 -2.75
C ASP A 396 42.52 -6.41 -2.51
N MET A 397 42.26 -5.69 -1.42
CA MET A 397 43.10 -4.57 -1.01
C MET A 397 44.45 -5.02 -0.43
N SER A 398 44.49 -6.17 0.25
CA SER A 398 45.72 -6.79 0.74
C SER A 398 46.62 -7.27 -0.41
N SER A 399 46.05 -7.87 -1.46
CA SER A 399 46.78 -8.37 -2.63
C SER A 399 47.34 -7.24 -3.52
N ALA A 400 46.67 -6.08 -3.58
CA ALA A 400 47.15 -4.89 -4.27
C ALA A 400 48.35 -4.21 -3.57
N SER A 401 48.53 -4.42 -2.26
CA SER A 401 49.65 -3.86 -1.48
C SER A 401 50.96 -4.68 -1.58
N ALA A 402 50.92 -5.86 -2.22
CA ALA A 402 52.04 -6.80 -2.28
C ALA A 402 52.96 -6.65 -3.51
N ASN A 403 52.78 -5.64 -4.36
CA ASN A 403 53.70 -5.33 -5.46
C ASN A 403 54.66 -4.19 -5.07
N PRO A 404 55.94 -4.47 -4.74
CA PRO A 404 56.90 -3.42 -4.51
C PRO A 404 57.25 -2.76 -5.85
N VAL A 405 56.90 -1.48 -5.98
CA VAL A 405 57.45 -0.61 -7.03
C VAL A 405 58.95 -0.49 -6.78
N GLY A 406 59.73 -0.85 -7.80
CA GLY A 406 61.18 -0.95 -7.76
C GLY A 406 61.89 0.36 -7.40
N GLU A 407 63.11 0.16 -6.90
CA GLU A 407 64.12 1.17 -6.59
C GLU A 407 64.23 2.26 -7.66
N SER A 408 64.24 3.53 -7.22
CA SER A 408 64.94 4.59 -7.94
C SER A 408 65.60 5.56 -6.97
N ASP A 409 66.94 5.48 -6.93
CA ASP A 409 67.95 6.51 -6.74
C ASP A 409 67.78 7.58 -5.65
N ALA A 410 68.64 7.45 -4.64
CA ALA A 410 68.96 8.47 -3.66
C ALA A 410 69.65 9.69 -4.30
N LEU A 411 69.15 10.88 -4.00
CA LEU A 411 69.86 12.15 -4.20
C LEU A 411 70.63 12.54 -2.92
N PRO A 412 71.83 13.12 -3.05
CA PRO A 412 72.69 13.40 -1.90
C PRO A 412 72.26 14.67 -1.15
N VAL A 413 72.45 14.63 0.17
CA VAL A 413 72.22 15.73 1.11
C VAL A 413 73.30 16.80 0.93
N ASP A 414 72.88 18.02 0.58
CA ASP A 414 73.71 19.23 0.69
C ASP A 414 73.67 19.76 2.12
N THR A 415 74.84 19.93 2.72
CA THR A 415 75.02 20.55 4.04
C THR A 415 75.60 21.94 3.82
N SER A 416 74.75 22.96 3.78
CA SER A 416 75.21 24.33 4.01
C SER A 416 74.17 25.20 4.74
N ARG A 417 74.62 25.64 5.93
CA ARG A 417 74.15 26.68 6.86
C ARG A 417 73.09 26.36 7.89
#